data_AF-A0A1T4QUM4-F1
#
_entry.id   AF-A0A1T4QUM4-F1
#
_cell.length_a   1.000
_cell.length_b   1.000
_cell.length_c   1.000
_cell.angle_alpha   90.00
_cell.angle_beta   90.00
_cell.angle_gamma   90.00
#
_symmetry.space_group_name_H-M   'P 1'
#
loop_
_entity.id
_entity.type
_entity.pdbx_description
1 polymer ?
#
loop_
_entity_poly.entity_id
_entity_poly.type
_entity_poly.pdbx_seq_one_letter_code
_entity_poly.pdbx_strand_id
1 'polypeptide(L)'
;MTKVAIKNEKITSFGGIYHIMDVFSKLGFEKLTESVLGRRGCSGKAFSHGSILGSLFFSYLCGGECLEDINALTGQFKQRPDTLLPGADTVGHGLNNDFGWSHLPFSFIAENMVFMMVTAMLKNFYLYLVRHISDKVKPLKKTSRLKAFILHFVSVPAKWVRTGRQNVLNLYTNKTYYAEVFIE
;
A
#
# COMPACT_ATOMS: atom_id res chain seq x y z
N MET A 1 17.70 -33.82 -17.21
CA MET A 1 18.34 -32.77 -16.39
C MET A 1 17.70 -31.43 -16.70
N THR A 2 17.22 -30.70 -15.69
CA THR A 2 16.67 -29.34 -15.85
C THR A 2 17.81 -28.34 -16.00
N LYS A 3 17.80 -27.52 -17.06
CA LYS A 3 18.76 -26.41 -17.21
C LYS A 3 18.31 -25.26 -16.30
N VAL A 4 19.14 -24.89 -15.32
CA VAL A 4 18.87 -23.78 -14.39
C VAL A 4 19.58 -22.52 -14.92
N ALA A 5 18.84 -21.42 -15.07
CA ALA A 5 19.38 -20.11 -15.41
C ALA A 5 19.08 -19.13 -14.28
N ILE A 6 20.09 -18.38 -13.82
CA ILE A 6 19.95 -17.38 -12.75
C ILE A 6 19.86 -15.99 -13.40
N LYS A 7 18.79 -15.25 -13.09
CA LYS A 7 18.60 -13.86 -13.51
C LYS A 7 18.48 -12.97 -12.29
N ASN A 8 19.23 -11.86 -12.26
CA ASN A 8 19.18 -10.87 -11.18
C ASN A 8 18.40 -9.64 -11.65
N GLU A 9 17.09 -9.81 -11.82
CA GLU A 9 16.19 -8.68 -12.09
C GLU A 9 15.41 -8.30 -10.84
N LYS A 10 15.41 -7.02 -10.48
CA LYS A 10 14.59 -6.48 -9.39
C LYS A 10 13.13 -6.38 -9.84
N ILE A 11 12.42 -7.49 -9.78
CA ILE A 11 10.97 -7.58 -10.02
C ILE A 11 10.29 -7.59 -8.65
N THR A 12 9.29 -6.73 -8.46
CA THR A 12 8.43 -6.81 -7.27
C THR A 12 7.39 -7.89 -7.46
N SER A 13 7.04 -8.61 -6.38
CA SER A 13 5.88 -9.50 -6.35
C SER A 13 4.56 -8.76 -6.17
N PHE A 14 4.58 -7.45 -5.87
CA PHE A 14 3.41 -6.67 -5.44
C PHE A 14 3.02 -5.55 -6.42
N GLY A 15 3.02 -5.80 -7.73
CA GLY A 15 2.74 -4.79 -8.75
C GLY A 15 1.38 -4.09 -8.61
N GLY A 16 0.36 -4.78 -8.12
CA GLY A 16 -0.96 -4.18 -7.87
C GLY A 16 -0.95 -3.07 -6.83
N ILE A 17 0.05 -3.02 -5.95
CA ILE A 17 0.17 -1.94 -4.97
C ILE A 17 0.42 -0.59 -5.65
N TYR A 18 1.11 -0.55 -6.80
CA TYR A 18 1.40 0.70 -7.48
C TYR A 18 0.13 1.37 -7.99
N HIS A 19 -0.79 0.59 -8.56
CA HIS A 19 -2.09 1.11 -8.95
C HIS A 19 -2.89 1.61 -7.74
N ILE A 20 -2.87 0.88 -6.62
CA ILE A 20 -3.53 1.33 -5.39
C ILE A 20 -2.94 2.65 -4.90
N MET A 21 -1.61 2.80 -4.93
CA MET A 21 -0.94 4.05 -4.57
C MET A 21 -1.39 5.21 -5.48
N ASP A 22 -1.49 4.96 -6.79
CA ASP A 22 -1.98 5.96 -7.75
C ASP A 22 -3.44 6.36 -7.47
N VAL A 23 -4.30 5.39 -7.12
CA VAL A 23 -5.69 5.67 -6.69
C VAL A 23 -5.72 6.55 -5.44
N PHE A 24 -4.90 6.26 -4.43
CA PHE A 24 -4.80 7.09 -3.22
C PHE A 24 -4.31 8.51 -3.52
N SER A 25 -3.33 8.65 -4.42
CA SER A 25 -2.85 9.96 -4.89
C SER A 25 -3.94 10.73 -5.64
N LYS A 26 -4.67 10.08 -6.55
CA LYS A 26 -5.78 10.67 -7.33
C LYS A 26 -6.94 11.12 -6.45
N LEU A 27 -7.27 10.34 -5.42
CA LEU A 27 -8.29 10.68 -4.41
C LEU A 27 -7.87 11.84 -3.50
N GLY A 28 -6.61 12.31 -3.61
CA GLY A 28 -6.12 13.40 -2.78
C GLY A 28 -5.97 13.02 -1.31
N PHE A 29 -5.70 11.74 -1.01
CA PHE A 29 -5.62 11.25 0.37
C PHE A 29 -4.67 12.08 1.24
N GLU A 30 -3.49 12.40 0.72
CA GLU A 30 -2.52 13.23 1.44
C GLU A 30 -3.06 14.63 1.74
N LYS A 31 -3.63 15.30 0.74
CA LYS A 31 -4.27 16.63 0.90
C LYS A 31 -5.40 16.59 1.92
N LEU A 32 -6.23 15.54 1.88
CA LEU A 32 -7.33 15.36 2.84
C LEU A 32 -6.76 15.21 4.26
N THR A 33 -5.80 14.32 4.46
CA THR A 33 -5.22 14.11 5.80
C THR A 33 -4.54 15.36 6.34
N GLU A 34 -3.83 16.12 5.51
CA GLU A 34 -3.21 17.37 5.91
C GLU A 34 -4.25 18.45 6.21
N SER A 35 -5.36 18.51 5.46
CA SER A 35 -6.44 19.48 5.72
C SER A 35 -7.19 19.21 7.04
N VAL A 36 -7.30 17.95 7.46
CA VAL A 36 -8.07 17.55 8.65
C VAL A 36 -7.19 17.46 9.89
N LEU A 37 -5.99 16.86 9.77
CA LEU A 37 -5.08 16.62 10.90
C LEU A 37 -3.98 17.68 11.01
N GLY A 38 -3.87 18.56 10.02
CA GLY A 38 -2.80 19.53 9.92
C GLY A 38 -1.46 18.91 9.50
N ARG A 39 -0.47 19.79 9.39
CA ARG A 39 0.90 19.43 9.05
C ARG A 39 1.59 18.78 10.25
N ARG A 40 2.26 17.65 10.00
CA ARG A 40 3.02 16.96 11.03
C ARG A 40 4.39 17.61 11.23
N GLY A 41 4.69 17.97 12.48
CA GLY A 41 5.98 18.52 12.90
C GLY A 41 6.25 19.95 12.41
N CYS A 42 7.09 20.68 13.15
CA CYS A 42 7.38 22.10 12.86
C CYS A 42 8.49 22.30 11.83
N SER A 43 9.36 21.31 11.62
CA SER A 43 10.59 21.45 10.81
C SER A 43 10.40 21.22 9.31
N GLY A 44 9.21 20.80 8.88
CA GLY A 44 8.91 20.43 7.49
C GLY A 44 9.62 19.18 6.97
N LYS A 45 10.44 18.51 7.80
CA LYS A 45 11.16 17.27 7.48
C LYS A 45 10.42 16.00 7.91
N ALA A 46 9.36 16.14 8.70
CA ALA A 46 8.58 15.01 9.16
C ALA A 46 7.67 14.49 8.04
N PHE A 47 7.52 13.17 7.96
CA PHE A 47 6.52 12.54 7.11
C PHE A 47 5.12 13.01 7.51
N SER A 48 4.24 13.19 6.52
CA SER A 48 2.85 13.61 6.74
C SER A 48 2.04 12.50 7.41
N HIS A 49 0.91 12.87 8.03
CA HIS A 49 -0.05 11.88 8.55
C HIS A 49 -0.54 10.93 7.44
N GLY A 50 -0.72 11.44 6.22
CA GLY A 50 -1.04 10.67 5.03
C GLY A 50 0.02 9.62 4.70
N SER A 51 1.31 9.97 4.77
CA SER A 51 2.39 8.98 4.54
C SER A 51 2.45 7.91 5.63
N ILE A 52 2.18 8.26 6.89
CA ILE A 52 2.15 7.30 8.02
C ILE A 52 1.03 6.28 7.81
N LEU A 53 -0.20 6.77 7.60
CA LEU A 53 -1.36 5.92 7.34
C LEU A 53 -1.18 5.13 6.03
N GLY A 54 -0.62 5.76 5.01
CA GLY A 54 -0.30 5.13 3.73
C GLY A 54 0.64 3.94 3.88
N SER A 55 1.79 4.09 4.55
CA SER A 55 2.72 2.98 4.81
C SER A 55 2.04 1.79 5.49
N LEU A 56 1.21 2.07 6.48
CA LEU A 56 0.47 1.04 7.21
C LEU A 56 -0.58 0.35 6.31
N PHE A 57 -1.38 1.13 5.59
CA PHE A 57 -2.41 0.61 4.69
C PHE A 57 -1.82 -0.22 3.55
N PHE A 58 -0.74 0.26 2.92
CA PHE A 58 -0.08 -0.46 1.84
C PHE A 58 0.57 -1.75 2.33
N SER A 59 1.15 -1.76 3.54
CA SER A 59 1.67 -2.98 4.16
C SER A 59 0.58 -4.03 4.31
N TYR A 60 -0.57 -3.65 4.89
CA TYR A 60 -1.69 -4.57 5.09
C TYR A 60 -2.31 -5.05 3.76
N LEU A 61 -2.39 -4.18 2.76
CA LEU A 61 -2.85 -4.56 1.41
C LEU A 61 -1.85 -5.46 0.68
N CYS A 62 -0.60 -5.55 1.14
CA CYS A 62 0.37 -6.55 0.71
C CYS A 62 0.40 -7.81 1.60
N GLY A 63 -0.46 -7.87 2.62
CA GLY A 63 -0.56 -9.00 3.54
C GLY A 63 0.35 -8.91 4.77
N GLY A 64 0.86 -7.72 5.10
CA GLY A 64 1.57 -7.49 6.36
C GLY A 64 0.64 -7.69 7.57
N GLU A 65 1.16 -8.35 8.61
CA GLU A 65 0.44 -8.68 9.83
C GLU A 65 0.97 -7.89 11.04
N CYS A 66 2.22 -7.43 10.98
CA CYS A 66 2.82 -6.58 12.01
C CYS A 66 3.40 -5.27 11.43
N LEU A 67 3.79 -4.35 12.32
CA LEU A 67 4.33 -3.05 11.92
C LEU A 67 5.69 -3.21 11.22
N GLU A 68 6.49 -4.17 11.66
CA GLU A 68 7.83 -4.47 11.18
C GLU A 68 7.83 -4.91 9.71
N ASP A 69 6.74 -5.51 9.22
CA ASP A 69 6.58 -5.90 7.81
C ASP A 69 6.70 -4.69 6.86
N ILE A 70 6.41 -3.48 7.34
CA ILE A 70 6.62 -2.24 6.58
C ILE A 70 8.07 -2.16 6.11
N ASN A 71 9.04 -2.53 6.93
CA ASN A 71 10.45 -2.44 6.56
C ASN A 71 10.81 -3.42 5.42
N ALA A 72 10.21 -4.62 5.43
CA ALA A 72 10.38 -5.60 4.36
C ALA A 72 9.75 -5.13 3.03
N LEU A 73 8.61 -4.43 3.11
CA LEU A 73 7.84 -3.97 1.95
C LEU A 73 8.29 -2.60 1.41
N THR A 74 8.89 -1.76 2.25
CA THR A 74 9.33 -0.40 1.88
C THR A 74 10.29 -0.42 0.69
N GLY A 75 11.17 -1.42 0.60
CA GLY A 75 12.07 -1.60 -0.54
C GLY A 75 11.33 -1.88 -1.86
N GLN A 76 10.17 -2.52 -1.81
CA GLN A 76 9.30 -2.74 -2.97
C GLN A 76 8.58 -1.45 -3.33
N PHE A 77 8.01 -0.75 -2.35
CA PHE A 77 7.30 0.52 -2.57
C PHE A 77 8.18 1.59 -3.22
N LYS A 78 9.44 1.71 -2.79
CA LYS A 78 10.43 2.65 -3.33
C LYS A 78 10.82 2.40 -4.79
N GLN A 79 10.46 1.27 -5.38
CA GLN A 79 10.67 1.03 -6.81
C GLN A 79 9.69 1.84 -7.67
N ARG A 80 8.54 2.27 -7.12
CA ARG A 80 7.66 3.24 -7.79
C ARG A 80 8.31 4.62 -7.77
N PRO A 81 8.36 5.32 -8.91
CA PRO A 81 8.86 6.70 -8.98
C PRO A 81 8.18 7.61 -7.96
N ASP A 82 8.93 8.58 -7.45
CA ASP A 82 8.44 9.64 -6.55
C ASP A 82 7.74 9.13 -5.28
N THR A 83 8.07 7.90 -4.85
CA THR A 83 7.48 7.28 -3.65
C THR A 83 8.39 7.50 -2.45
N LEU A 84 7.92 8.31 -1.50
CA LEU A 84 8.57 8.56 -0.23
C LEU A 84 7.65 8.13 0.92
N LEU A 85 7.95 6.97 1.50
CA LEU A 85 7.17 6.37 2.58
C LEU A 85 8.04 6.07 3.80
N PRO A 86 7.52 6.30 5.03
CA PRO A 86 8.23 6.00 6.26
C PRO A 86 8.29 4.49 6.52
N GLY A 87 9.36 4.07 7.21
CA GLY A 87 9.51 2.71 7.75
C GLY A 87 8.76 2.52 9.07
N ALA A 88 8.84 1.31 9.61
CA ALA A 88 8.11 0.88 10.81
C ALA A 88 8.32 1.82 12.01
N ASP A 89 9.56 2.21 12.31
CA ASP A 89 9.86 3.05 13.48
C ASP A 89 9.16 4.41 13.44
N THR A 90 9.16 5.04 12.27
CA THR A 90 8.51 6.35 12.08
C THR A 90 6.98 6.21 12.10
N VAL A 91 6.45 5.13 11.54
CA VAL A 91 5.01 4.85 11.58
C VAL A 91 4.57 4.58 13.02
N GLY A 92 5.29 3.74 13.76
CA GLY A 92 5.02 3.44 15.17
C GLY A 92 5.09 4.67 16.05
N HIS A 93 6.11 5.52 15.87
CA HIS A 93 6.19 6.80 16.56
C HIS A 93 4.99 7.71 16.24
N GLY A 94 4.55 7.74 14.98
CA GLY A 94 3.36 8.50 14.59
C GLY A 94 2.08 7.98 15.24
N LEU A 95 1.86 6.67 15.21
CA LEU A 95 0.72 6.03 15.87
C LEU A 95 0.71 6.28 17.38
N ASN A 96 1.87 6.14 18.04
CA ASN A 96 2.02 6.36 19.48
C ASN A 96 1.74 7.80 19.87
N ASN A 97 2.44 8.75 19.26
CA ASN A 97 2.48 10.12 19.75
C ASN A 97 1.40 11.02 19.12
N ASP A 98 1.03 10.78 17.86
CA ASP A 98 0.09 11.65 17.14
C ASP A 98 -1.34 11.10 17.19
N PHE A 99 -1.50 9.77 17.21
CA PHE A 99 -2.81 9.11 17.28
C PHE A 99 -3.14 8.54 18.66
N GLY A 100 -2.30 8.75 19.67
CA GLY A 100 -2.58 8.41 21.06
C GLY A 100 -2.46 6.92 21.39
N TRP A 101 -1.74 6.13 20.59
CA TRP A 101 -1.48 4.72 20.90
C TRP A 101 -0.59 4.54 22.15
N SER A 102 0.15 5.56 22.59
CA SER A 102 0.82 5.50 23.89
C SER A 102 -0.14 5.58 25.10
N HIS A 103 -1.38 6.01 24.90
CA HIS A 103 -2.36 6.31 25.95
C HIS A 103 -3.62 5.46 25.83
N LEU A 104 -3.44 4.18 25.50
CA LEU A 104 -4.56 3.28 25.30
C LEU A 104 -5.32 3.01 26.59
N PRO A 105 -6.66 2.93 26.52
CA PRO A 105 -7.46 2.53 27.68
C PRO A 105 -7.20 1.08 28.09
N PHE A 106 -6.67 0.22 27.20
CA PHE A 106 -6.41 -1.20 27.43
C PHE A 106 -5.11 -1.67 26.75
N SER A 107 -4.43 -2.66 27.33
CA SER A 107 -3.16 -3.20 26.82
C SER A 107 -3.31 -4.19 25.66
N PHE A 108 -4.52 -4.70 25.40
CA PHE A 108 -4.77 -5.64 24.33
C PHE A 108 -5.00 -4.90 23.00
N ILE A 109 -4.26 -5.29 21.95
CA ILE A 109 -4.36 -4.68 20.60
C ILE A 109 -5.78 -4.76 20.02
N ALA A 110 -6.51 -5.85 20.29
CA ALA A 110 -7.90 -6.00 19.83
C ALA A 110 -8.87 -5.04 20.55
N GLU A 111 -8.50 -4.52 21.71
CA GLU A 111 -9.29 -3.62 22.55
C GLU A 111 -8.86 -2.15 22.36
N ASN A 112 -7.83 -1.92 21.53
CA ASN A 112 -7.32 -0.60 21.23
C ASN A 112 -8.23 0.13 20.22
N MET A 113 -8.83 1.23 20.66
CA MET A 113 -9.70 2.08 19.85
C MET A 113 -9.00 2.63 18.60
N VAL A 114 -7.74 3.08 18.69
CA VAL A 114 -6.96 3.60 17.56
C VAL A 114 -6.74 2.52 16.51
N PHE A 115 -6.34 1.33 16.95
CA PHE A 115 -6.14 0.20 16.04
C PHE A 115 -7.43 -0.20 15.32
N MET A 116 -8.55 -0.28 16.05
CA MET A 116 -9.85 -0.57 15.46
C MET A 116 -10.30 0.52 14.48
N MET A 117 -10.11 1.80 14.80
CA MET A 117 -10.45 2.92 13.92
C MET A 117 -9.64 2.88 12.62
N VAL A 118 -8.32 2.72 12.72
CA VAL A 118 -7.44 2.63 11.57
C VAL A 118 -7.77 1.39 10.71
N THR A 119 -8.08 0.26 11.34
CA THR A 119 -8.51 -0.96 10.64
C THR A 119 -9.87 -0.79 9.96
N ALA A 120 -10.81 -0.08 10.59
CA ALA A 120 -12.11 0.24 10.00
C ALA A 120 -11.97 1.19 8.79
N MET A 121 -11.10 2.20 8.89
CA MET A 121 -10.75 3.07 7.76
C MET A 121 -10.18 2.26 6.60
N LEU A 122 -9.21 1.39 6.88
CA LEU A 122 -8.63 0.50 5.89
C LEU A 122 -9.65 -0.43 5.27
N LYS A 123 -10.60 -0.95 6.06
CA LYS A 123 -11.69 -1.76 5.55
C LYS A 123 -12.57 -0.99 4.57
N ASN A 124 -12.86 0.29 4.84
CA ASN A 124 -13.61 1.14 3.91
C ASN A 124 -12.87 1.32 2.58
N PHE A 125 -11.56 1.61 2.63
CA PHE A 125 -10.73 1.70 1.42
C PHE A 125 -10.69 0.38 0.66
N TYR A 126 -10.50 -0.73 1.36
CA TYR A 126 -10.54 -2.06 0.75
C TYR A 126 -11.87 -2.35 0.04
N LEU A 127 -13.00 -2.02 0.67
CA LEU A 127 -14.32 -2.21 0.07
C LEU A 127 -14.51 -1.35 -1.18
N TYR A 128 -13.98 -0.13 -1.19
CA TYR A 128 -13.96 0.72 -2.38
C TYR A 128 -13.11 0.08 -3.49
N LEU A 129 -11.87 -0.30 -3.18
CA LEU A 129 -10.93 -0.89 -4.12
C LEU A 129 -11.47 -2.18 -4.74
N VAL A 130 -11.97 -3.12 -3.93
CA VAL A 130 -12.48 -4.40 -4.44
C VAL A 130 -13.69 -4.19 -5.34
N ARG A 131 -14.58 -3.22 -5.03
CA ARG A 131 -15.73 -2.91 -5.89
C ARG A 131 -15.28 -2.40 -7.25
N HIS A 132 -14.34 -1.45 -7.27
CA HIS A 132 -13.83 -0.85 -8.50
C HIS A 132 -13.03 -1.84 -9.37
N ILE A 133 -12.18 -2.66 -8.73
CA ILE A 133 -11.27 -3.58 -9.44
C ILE A 133 -11.97 -4.89 -9.85
N SER A 134 -12.94 -5.38 -9.07
CA SER A 134 -13.59 -6.67 -9.34
C SER A 134 -14.35 -6.71 -10.67
N ASP A 135 -14.83 -5.57 -11.16
CA ASP A 135 -15.54 -5.50 -12.44
C ASP A 135 -14.60 -5.78 -13.64
N LYS A 136 -13.29 -5.55 -13.47
CA LYS A 136 -12.25 -5.76 -14.50
C LYS A 136 -11.43 -7.04 -14.29
N VAL A 137 -11.24 -7.46 -13.03
CA VAL A 137 -10.42 -8.63 -12.69
C VAL A 137 -11.32 -9.84 -12.45
N LYS A 138 -11.51 -10.67 -13.49
CA LYS A 138 -12.45 -11.81 -13.50
C LYS A 138 -12.42 -12.73 -12.25
N PRO A 139 -11.25 -13.10 -11.67
CA PRO A 139 -11.22 -13.93 -10.47
C PRO A 139 -11.74 -13.25 -9.20
N LEU A 140 -11.89 -11.92 -9.20
CA LEU A 140 -12.36 -11.16 -8.06
C LEU A 140 -13.87 -10.93 -8.12
N LYS A 141 -14.51 -11.04 -6.97
CA LYS A 141 -15.91 -10.67 -6.74
C LYS A 141 -15.93 -9.48 -5.81
N LYS A 142 -17.01 -8.69 -5.84
CA LYS A 142 -17.26 -7.58 -4.88
C LYS A 142 -17.25 -8.06 -3.41
N THR A 143 -17.54 -9.34 -3.19
CA THR A 143 -17.53 -10.03 -1.89
C THR A 143 -16.24 -10.81 -1.60
N SER A 144 -15.25 -10.77 -2.51
CA SER A 144 -13.96 -11.40 -2.28
C SER A 144 -13.39 -10.93 -0.94
N ARG A 145 -12.69 -11.84 -0.24
CA ARG A 145 -11.96 -11.52 0.98
C ARG A 145 -10.62 -10.86 0.63
N LEU A 146 -10.01 -10.19 1.60
CA LEU A 146 -8.72 -9.52 1.41
C LEU A 146 -7.66 -10.48 0.87
N LYS A 147 -7.53 -11.70 1.42
CA LYS A 147 -6.57 -12.69 0.93
C LYS A 147 -6.73 -13.01 -0.57
N ALA A 148 -7.97 -13.11 -1.06
CA ALA A 148 -8.24 -13.33 -2.49
C ALA A 148 -7.90 -12.08 -3.32
N PHE A 149 -8.17 -10.88 -2.79
CA PHE A 149 -7.75 -9.62 -3.41
C PHE A 149 -6.24 -9.50 -3.53
N ILE A 150 -5.51 -9.83 -2.46
CA ILE A 150 -4.04 -9.86 -2.46
C ILE A 150 -3.55 -10.83 -3.54
N LEU A 151 -4.00 -12.09 -3.49
CA LEU A 151 -3.58 -13.13 -4.41
C LEU A 151 -3.85 -12.80 -5.89
N HIS A 152 -5.04 -12.26 -6.20
CA HIS A 152 -5.47 -12.07 -7.58
C HIS A 152 -5.23 -10.68 -8.14
N PHE A 153 -4.83 -9.70 -7.34
CA PHE A 153 -4.59 -8.34 -7.82
C PHE A 153 -3.29 -7.74 -7.31
N VAL A 154 -3.04 -7.76 -6.01
CA VAL A 154 -1.84 -7.14 -5.44
C VAL A 154 -0.59 -7.92 -5.84
N SER A 155 -0.64 -9.24 -5.75
CA SER A 155 0.45 -10.18 -6.04
C SER A 155 0.69 -10.41 -7.54
N VAL A 156 0.76 -9.34 -8.33
CA VAL A 156 1.09 -9.37 -9.76
C VAL A 156 2.55 -8.94 -9.92
N PRO A 157 3.44 -9.77 -10.50
CA PRO A 157 4.83 -9.38 -10.64
C PRO A 157 5.00 -8.18 -11.57
N ALA A 158 5.78 -7.18 -11.15
CA ALA A 158 5.95 -5.95 -11.91
C ALA A 158 7.33 -5.30 -11.74
N LYS A 159 7.68 -4.39 -12.66
CA LYS A 159 8.94 -3.63 -12.62
C LYS A 159 8.75 -2.28 -13.28
N TRP A 160 9.20 -1.22 -12.61
CA TRP A 160 9.37 0.08 -13.25
C TRP A 160 10.65 0.12 -14.07
N VAL A 161 10.53 0.52 -15.33
CA VAL A 161 11.66 0.69 -16.24
C VAL A 161 11.62 2.11 -16.79
N ARG A 162 12.76 2.79 -16.76
CA ARG A 162 12.89 4.11 -17.38
C ARG A 162 13.21 3.93 -18.85
N THR A 163 12.27 4.31 -19.71
CA THR A 163 12.40 4.24 -21.16
C THR A 163 12.45 5.67 -21.70
N GLY A 164 13.64 6.14 -22.05
CA GLY A 164 13.88 7.54 -22.45
C GLY A 164 13.53 8.52 -21.32
N ARG A 165 12.51 9.37 -21.54
CA ARG A 165 12.04 10.37 -20.56
C ARG A 165 10.86 9.90 -19.71
N GLN A 166 10.30 8.71 -19.97
CA GLN A 166 9.12 8.21 -19.29
C GLN A 166 9.46 7.01 -18.40
N ASN A 167 8.77 6.91 -17.26
CA ASN A 167 8.76 5.69 -16.46
C ASN A 167 7.61 4.81 -16.97
N VAL A 168 7.91 3.55 -17.28
CA VAL A 168 6.94 2.57 -17.77
C VAL A 168 6.86 1.42 -16.77
N LEU A 169 5.63 1.05 -16.39
CA LEU A 169 5.39 -0.10 -15.52
C LEU A 169 5.20 -1.36 -16.37
N ASN A 170 6.16 -2.28 -16.28
CA ASN A 170 6.07 -3.58 -16.92
C ASN A 170 5.39 -4.56 -15.97
N LEU A 171 4.31 -5.20 -16.42
CA LEU A 171 3.64 -6.29 -15.72
C LEU A 171 4.09 -7.62 -16.34
N TYR A 172 4.53 -8.58 -15.51
CA TYR A 172 5.00 -9.89 -15.96
C TYR A 172 3.90 -10.92 -15.77
N THR A 173 2.89 -10.87 -16.63
CA THR A 173 1.75 -11.77 -16.59
C THR A 173 1.16 -11.98 -17.99
N ASN A 174 0.57 -13.14 -18.23
CA ASN A 174 -0.20 -13.44 -19.46
C ASN A 174 -1.65 -12.93 -19.39
N LYS A 175 -2.04 -12.32 -18.27
CA LYS A 175 -3.40 -11.85 -18.02
C LYS A 175 -3.58 -10.42 -18.56
N THR A 176 -4.13 -10.31 -19.75
CA THR A 176 -4.30 -9.03 -20.47
C THR A 176 -5.22 -8.04 -19.78
N TYR A 177 -6.19 -8.52 -18.99
CA TYR A 177 -7.16 -7.66 -18.28
C TYR A 177 -6.51 -6.68 -17.29
N TYR A 178 -5.26 -6.90 -16.84
CA TYR A 178 -4.59 -5.91 -16.00
C TYR A 178 -4.23 -4.63 -16.76
N ALA A 179 -4.05 -4.68 -18.08
CA ALA A 179 -3.81 -3.47 -18.87
C ALA A 179 -4.98 -2.47 -18.74
N GLU A 180 -6.22 -2.97 -18.75
CA GLU A 180 -7.45 -2.16 -18.60
C GLU A 180 -7.59 -1.54 -17.19
N VAL A 181 -6.92 -2.12 -16.19
CA VAL A 181 -6.96 -1.62 -14.81
C VAL A 181 -5.87 -0.57 -14.57
N PHE A 182 -4.65 -0.82 -15.04
CA PHE A 182 -3.49 0.01 -14.70
C PHE A 182 -3.33 1.26 -15.57
N ILE A 183 -4.02 1.35 -16.72
CA ILE A 183 -3.94 2.51 -17.63
C ILE A 183 -4.92 3.63 -17.23
N GLU A 184 -5.91 3.33 -16.37
CA GLU A 184 -6.96 4.26 -15.91
C GLU A 184 -6.49 5.21 -14.80
#